data_AF-A0A1Y4RVK4-F1
#
_entry.id   AF-A0A1Y4RVK4-F1
#
_cell.length_a   1.000
_cell.length_b   1.000
_cell.length_c   1.000
_cell.angle_alpha   90.00
_cell.angle_beta   90.00
_cell.angle_gamma   90.00
#
_symmetry.space_group_name_H-M   'P 1'
#
loop_
_entity.id
_entity.type
_entity.pdbx_description
1 polymer ?
#
loop_
_entity_poly.entity_id
_entity_poly.type
_entity_poly.pdbx_seq_one_letter_code
_entity_poly.pdbx_strand_id
1 'polypeptide(L)'
;DNVVFGAISTLHTFGRPLEFNPHIHMLVCQDALNLRKDCIKSLAYMDFNKLRKTWMFQILDLLDRKINTRQFHALKNYLYKNYPDGFYVYAKEPKKDQSEDDVDDTVAYITRYTNRPVMAESRIVEYNDTTKMIHWFYNRHEDDKRIDVTERVERFIQKVIRHCPDENF
;
A
#
# COMPACT_ATOMS: atom_id res chain seq x y z
N ASP A 1 4.57 -3.25 -30.35
CA ASP A 1 4.98 -4.40 -29.52
C ASP A 1 3.78 -4.94 -28.77
N ASN A 2 3.63 -6.27 -28.69
CA ASN A 2 2.65 -6.90 -27.81
C ASN A 2 3.42 -7.44 -26.61
N VAL A 3 3.45 -6.69 -25.51
CA VAL A 3 4.30 -6.96 -24.34
C VAL A 3 3.41 -7.29 -23.16
N VAL A 4 3.70 -8.40 -22.48
CA VAL A 4 3.00 -8.84 -21.27
C VAL A 4 3.98 -8.83 -20.11
N PHE A 5 3.65 -8.10 -19.04
CA PHE A 5 4.43 -8.08 -17.81
C PHE A 5 3.67 -8.81 -16.69
N GLY A 6 4.43 -9.38 -15.75
CA GLY A 6 3.88 -9.94 -14.52
C GLY A 6 3.87 -8.89 -13.39
N ALA A 7 2.83 -8.92 -12.57
CA ALA A 7 2.77 -8.15 -11.34
C ALA A 7 1.96 -8.88 -10.26
N ILE A 8 2.34 -8.68 -9.00
CA ILE A 8 1.59 -9.09 -7.82
C ILE A 8 1.24 -7.81 -7.07
N SER A 9 -0.03 -7.62 -6.72
CA SER A 9 -0.50 -6.43 -6.00
C SER A 9 -1.36 -6.81 -4.81
N THR A 10 -1.22 -6.07 -3.72
CA THR A 10 -2.00 -6.25 -2.49
C THR A 10 -2.49 -4.91 -1.98
N LEU A 11 -3.79 -4.78 -1.73
CA LEU A 11 -4.42 -3.59 -1.19
C LEU A 11 -4.44 -3.65 0.34
N HIS A 12 -3.92 -2.63 0.99
CA HIS A 12 -4.02 -2.41 2.43
C HIS A 12 -4.88 -1.18 2.70
N THR A 13 -5.69 -1.19 3.75
CA THR A 13 -6.59 -0.08 4.11
C THR A 13 -6.18 0.69 5.35
N PHE A 14 -5.06 0.31 5.98
CA PHE A 14 -4.67 0.77 7.30
C PHE A 14 -3.21 1.23 7.36
N GLY A 15 -2.96 2.28 8.14
CA GLY A 15 -1.61 2.70 8.49
C GLY A 15 -1.08 1.97 9.73
N ARG A 16 0.18 2.26 10.11
CA ARG A 16 0.79 1.67 11.31
C ARG A 16 0.01 2.01 12.61
N PRO A 17 -0.54 3.24 12.78
CA PRO A 17 -1.51 3.57 13.84
C PRO A 17 -2.96 3.06 13.66
N LEU A 18 -3.24 2.16 12.72
CA LEU A 18 -4.58 1.61 12.42
C LEU A 18 -5.60 2.67 11.94
N GLU A 19 -5.12 3.78 11.41
CA GLU A 19 -5.92 4.78 10.72
C GLU A 19 -6.25 4.36 9.29
N PHE A 20 -7.35 4.88 8.75
CA PHE A 20 -7.72 4.63 7.37
C PHE A 20 -6.69 5.27 6.42
N ASN A 21 -5.89 4.42 5.78
CA ASN A 21 -4.81 4.81 4.89
C ASN A 21 -4.69 3.79 3.75
N PRO A 22 -5.56 3.85 2.73
CA PRO A 22 -5.55 2.89 1.63
C PRO A 22 -4.32 3.05 0.73
N HIS A 23 -3.57 1.96 0.54
CA HIS A 23 -2.38 1.92 -0.30
C HIS A 23 -2.16 0.53 -0.91
N ILE A 24 -1.40 0.46 -2.00
CA ILE A 24 -1.13 -0.78 -2.73
C ILE A 24 0.36 -1.09 -2.63
N HIS A 25 0.69 -2.28 -2.15
CA HIS A 25 2.01 -2.87 -2.34
C HIS A 25 2.02 -3.63 -3.66
N MET A 26 3.04 -3.42 -4.48
CA MET A 26 3.13 -4.03 -5.80
C MET A 26 4.54 -4.51 -6.10
N LEU A 27 4.67 -5.76 -6.53
CA LEU A 27 5.84 -6.28 -7.22
C LEU A 27 5.55 -6.30 -8.72
N VAL A 28 6.51 -5.80 -9.51
CA VAL A 28 6.41 -5.77 -10.98
C VAL A 28 7.66 -6.43 -11.53
N CYS A 29 7.49 -7.33 -12.50
CA CYS A 29 8.62 -7.93 -13.20
C CYS A 29 9.39 -6.86 -13.96
N GLN A 30 10.71 -6.83 -13.80
CA GLN A 30 11.59 -5.95 -14.58
C GLN A 30 11.69 -6.38 -16.04
N ASP A 31 11.30 -7.61 -16.35
CA ASP A 31 11.30 -8.18 -17.68
C ASP A 31 9.88 -8.53 -18.11
N ALA A 32 9.62 -8.38 -19.41
CA ALA A 32 8.32 -8.65 -20.00
C ALA A 32 8.45 -9.46 -21.28
N LEU A 33 7.47 -10.33 -21.54
CA LEU A 33 7.45 -11.18 -22.71
C LEU A 33 6.91 -10.40 -23.91
N ASN A 34 7.70 -10.30 -24.99
CA ASN A 34 7.25 -9.77 -26.26
C ASN A 34 6.65 -10.90 -27.12
N LEU A 35 5.33 -11.01 -27.11
CA LEU A 35 4.58 -12.07 -27.80
C LEU A 35 4.76 -12.05 -29.32
N ARG A 36 5.16 -10.92 -29.93
CA ARG A 36 5.38 -10.85 -31.39
C ARG A 36 6.76 -11.34 -31.80
N LYS A 37 7.75 -11.15 -30.95
CA LYS A 37 9.16 -11.47 -31.23
C LYS A 37 9.64 -12.71 -30.50
N ASP A 38 8.78 -13.30 -29.68
CA ASP A 38 9.07 -14.42 -28.79
C ASP A 38 10.37 -14.22 -27.99
N CYS A 39 10.49 -13.03 -27.39
CA CYS A 39 11.70 -12.64 -26.67
C CYS A 39 11.39 -11.85 -25.40
N ILE A 40 12.34 -11.86 -24.47
CA ILE A 40 12.29 -11.03 -23.26
C ILE A 40 12.70 -9.60 -23.61
N LYS A 41 11.90 -8.65 -23.16
CA LYS A 41 12.18 -7.21 -23.24
C LYS A 41 12.35 -6.68 -21.82
N SER A 42 13.52 -6.12 -21.53
CA SER A 42 13.75 -5.47 -20.25
C SER A 42 13.00 -4.14 -20.14
N LEU A 43 12.36 -3.95 -19.00
CA LEU A 43 11.64 -2.78 -18.51
C LEU A 43 12.30 -2.23 -17.22
N ALA A 44 13.59 -2.53 -17.00
CA ALA A 44 14.32 -2.16 -15.79
C ALA A 44 14.31 -0.66 -15.46
N TYR A 45 14.02 0.20 -16.44
CA TYR A 45 13.80 1.63 -16.21
C TYR A 45 12.31 1.97 -16.07
N MET A 46 11.95 2.54 -14.92
CA MET A 46 10.64 3.13 -14.67
C MET A 46 10.81 4.59 -14.24
N ASP A 47 10.19 5.51 -15.00
CA ASP A 47 10.18 6.93 -14.68
C ASP A 47 9.20 7.20 -13.53
N PHE A 48 9.72 7.32 -12.31
CA PHE A 48 8.90 7.50 -11.11
C PHE A 48 8.09 8.79 -11.11
N ASN A 49 8.57 9.86 -11.74
CA ASN A 49 7.81 11.10 -11.84
C ASN A 49 6.57 10.91 -12.73
N LYS A 50 6.73 10.19 -13.85
CA LYS A 50 5.58 9.81 -14.69
C LYS A 50 4.66 8.83 -13.99
N LEU A 51 5.21 7.88 -13.23
CA LEU A 51 4.41 6.91 -12.47
C LEU A 51 3.50 7.60 -11.45
N ARG A 52 4.02 8.55 -10.67
CA ARG A 52 3.24 9.31 -9.67
C ARG A 52 2.10 10.10 -10.29
N LYS A 53 2.36 10.77 -11.42
CA LYS A 53 1.35 11.53 -12.17
C LYS A 53 0.31 10.61 -12.81
N THR A 54 0.75 9.50 -13.39
CA THR A 54 -0.14 8.49 -13.99
C THR A 54 -1.00 7.85 -12.93
N TRP A 55 -0.43 7.48 -11.79
CA TRP A 55 -1.14 6.90 -10.65
C TRP A 55 -2.26 7.81 -10.17
N MET A 56 -1.95 9.08 -9.93
CA MET A 56 -2.94 10.09 -9.54
C MET A 56 -4.04 10.23 -10.59
N PHE A 57 -3.68 10.32 -11.88
CA PHE A 57 -4.66 10.41 -12.96
C PHE A 57 -5.60 9.20 -12.98
N GLN A 58 -5.06 7.99 -12.97
CA GLN A 58 -5.84 6.75 -13.08
C GLN A 58 -6.80 6.59 -11.90
N ILE A 59 -6.33 6.80 -10.66
CA ILE A 59 -7.18 6.74 -9.47
C ILE A 59 -8.30 7.78 -9.54
N LEU A 60 -7.96 9.03 -9.85
CA LEU A 60 -8.95 10.10 -9.88
C LEU A 60 -9.97 9.89 -10.99
N ASP A 61 -9.57 9.36 -12.15
CA ASP A 61 -10.49 9.03 -13.24
C ASP A 61 -11.43 7.88 -12.89
N LEU A 62 -10.92 6.80 -12.28
CA LEU A 62 -11.73 5.68 -11.82
C LEU A 62 -12.75 6.09 -10.76
N LEU A 63 -12.33 6.92 -9.80
CA LEU A 63 -13.21 7.47 -8.77
C LEU A 63 -14.27 8.41 -9.37
N ASP A 64 -13.89 9.24 -10.35
CA ASP A 64 -14.79 10.17 -11.01
C ASP A 64 -15.95 9.43 -11.68
N ARG A 65 -15.65 8.35 -12.40
CA ARG A 65 -16.64 7.50 -13.07
C ARG A 65 -17.66 6.88 -12.10
N LYS A 66 -17.31 6.72 -10.82
CA LYS A 66 -18.17 6.12 -9.79
C LYS A 66 -18.90 7.16 -8.95
N ILE A 67 -18.24 8.28 -8.63
CA ILE A 67 -18.77 9.31 -7.74
C ILE A 67 -19.51 10.39 -8.54
N ASN A 68 -18.88 10.95 -9.58
CA ASN A 68 -19.43 11.95 -10.50
C ASN A 68 -20.30 13.03 -9.83
N THR A 69 -19.75 13.72 -8.84
CA THR A 69 -20.44 14.84 -8.16
C THR A 69 -19.68 16.15 -8.33
N ARG A 70 -20.39 17.27 -8.24
CA ARG A 70 -19.77 18.61 -8.23
C ARG A 70 -18.73 18.74 -7.12
N GLN A 71 -19.00 18.18 -5.95
CA GLN A 71 -18.11 18.16 -4.80
C GLN A 71 -16.82 17.38 -5.13
N PHE A 72 -16.95 16.22 -5.76
CA PHE A 72 -15.80 15.43 -6.18
C PHE A 72 -14.98 16.13 -7.28
N HIS A 73 -15.62 16.77 -8.26
CA HIS A 73 -14.91 17.54 -9.28
C HIS A 73 -14.11 18.71 -8.66
N ALA A 74 -14.67 19.39 -7.65
CA ALA A 74 -13.96 20.44 -6.92
C ALA A 74 -12.75 19.87 -6.17
N LEU A 75 -12.90 18.72 -5.51
CA LEU A 75 -11.79 18.01 -4.86
C LEU A 75 -10.73 17.57 -5.87
N LYS A 76 -11.12 16.95 -7.00
CA LYS A 76 -10.22 16.54 -8.08
C LYS A 76 -9.38 17.71 -8.58
N ASN A 77 -10.00 18.85 -8.86
CA ASN A 77 -9.31 20.08 -9.26
C ASN A 77 -8.35 20.61 -8.18
N TYR A 78 -8.78 20.59 -6.91
CA TYR A 78 -7.93 20.93 -5.78
C TYR A 78 -6.70 20.02 -5.72
N LEU A 79 -6.85 18.71 -5.90
CA LEU A 79 -5.75 17.75 -5.87
C LEU A 79 -4.77 17.99 -7.02
N TYR A 80 -5.24 18.24 -8.24
CA TYR A 80 -4.37 18.61 -9.37
C TYR A 80 -3.58 19.90 -9.14
N LYS A 81 -4.18 20.87 -8.45
CA LYS A 81 -3.51 22.13 -8.13
C LYS A 81 -2.44 21.98 -7.05
N ASN A 82 -2.72 21.19 -6.01
CA ASN A 82 -1.86 21.12 -4.82
C ASN A 82 -0.83 19.98 -4.85
N TYR A 83 -1.00 18.99 -5.75
CA TYR A 83 -0.08 17.87 -5.92
C TYR A 83 0.47 17.83 -7.37
N PRO A 84 1.23 18.86 -7.80
CA PRO A 84 1.72 18.96 -9.18
C PRO A 84 2.67 17.82 -9.58
N ASP A 85 3.29 17.17 -8.61
CA ASP A 85 4.20 16.02 -8.79
C ASP A 85 3.50 14.66 -8.74
N GLY A 86 2.17 14.65 -8.61
CA GLY A 86 1.37 13.44 -8.51
C GLY A 86 1.27 12.89 -7.09
N PHE A 87 0.58 11.75 -6.96
CA PHE A 87 0.44 11.05 -5.69
C PHE A 87 1.71 10.29 -5.34
N TYR A 88 1.95 10.12 -4.04
CA TYR A 88 3.13 9.44 -3.53
C TYR A 88 3.24 8.01 -4.09
N VAL A 89 4.42 7.71 -4.63
CA VAL A 89 4.84 6.35 -4.96
C VAL A 89 6.26 6.21 -4.44
N TYR A 90 6.47 5.20 -3.60
CA TYR A 90 7.78 4.74 -3.18
C TYR A 90 8.16 3.53 -4.02
N ALA A 91 9.34 3.58 -4.60
CA ALA A 91 9.92 2.46 -5.30
C ALA A 91 11.40 2.42 -4.96
N LYS A 92 11.85 1.26 -4.48
CA LYS A 92 13.25 1.03 -4.18
C LYS A 92 13.98 0.81 -5.50
N GLU A 93 15.12 1.47 -5.68
CA GLU A 93 15.97 1.18 -6.84
C GLU A 93 16.36 -0.30 -6.84
N PRO A 94 16.24 -0.98 -8.00
CA PRO A 94 16.64 -2.38 -8.08
C PRO A 94 18.14 -2.51 -7.82
N LYS A 95 18.54 -3.53 -7.06
CA LYS A 95 19.96 -3.86 -6.90
C LYS A 95 20.52 -4.26 -8.28
N LYS A 96 21.72 -3.79 -8.61
CA LYS A 96 22.37 -4.13 -9.88
C LYS A 96 22.69 -5.62 -10.01
N ASP A 97 23.01 -6.26 -8.88
CA ASP A 97 23.35 -7.68 -8.77
C ASP A 97 22.39 -8.36 -7.78
N GLN A 98 21.13 -8.59 -8.17
CA GLN A 98 20.17 -9.33 -7.34
C GLN A 98 20.56 -10.80 -7.29
N SER A 99 20.82 -11.33 -6.09
CA SER A 99 20.95 -12.78 -5.87
C SER A 99 19.56 -13.46 -5.83
N GLU A 100 19.54 -14.79 -5.85
CA GLU A 100 18.31 -15.55 -5.58
C GLU A 100 17.75 -15.20 -4.19
N ASP A 101 18.61 -15.05 -3.17
CA ASP A 101 18.20 -14.61 -1.83
C ASP A 101 17.50 -13.24 -1.84
N ASP A 102 17.95 -12.30 -2.68
CA ASP A 102 17.31 -10.99 -2.80
C ASP A 102 15.90 -11.06 -3.41
N VAL A 103 15.69 -12.01 -4.32
CA VAL A 103 14.38 -12.29 -4.91
C VAL A 103 13.48 -12.93 -3.86
N ASP A 104 13.98 -13.92 -3.14
CA ASP A 104 13.24 -14.61 -2.08
C ASP A 104 12.84 -13.68 -0.94
N ASP A 105 13.73 -12.77 -0.53
CA ASP A 105 13.42 -11.73 0.47
C ASP A 105 12.32 -10.78 -0.02
N THR A 106 12.35 -10.41 -1.30
CA THR A 106 11.35 -9.53 -1.92
C THR A 106 9.98 -10.22 -2.02
N VAL A 107 9.98 -11.51 -2.40
CA VAL A 107 8.77 -12.33 -2.42
C VAL A 107 8.25 -12.50 -0.99
N ALA A 108 9.07 -12.94 -0.05
CA ALA A 108 8.70 -13.09 1.36
C ALA A 108 8.20 -11.77 1.96
N TYR A 109 8.74 -10.62 1.53
CA TYR A 109 8.21 -9.31 1.89
C TYR A 109 6.77 -9.15 1.39
N ILE A 110 6.48 -9.28 0.10
CA ILE A 110 5.11 -9.06 -0.42
C ILE A 110 4.11 -10.09 0.14
N THR A 111 4.49 -11.35 0.28
CA THR A 111 3.62 -12.42 0.79
C THR A 111 3.25 -12.18 2.26
N ARG A 112 4.09 -11.47 3.02
CA ARG A 112 3.71 -11.00 4.36
C ARG A 112 2.60 -9.96 4.33
N TYR A 113 2.39 -9.23 3.23
CA TYR A 113 1.30 -8.27 3.09
C TYR A 113 0.00 -8.93 2.62
N THR A 114 0.04 -10.08 1.95
CA THR A 114 -1.18 -10.75 1.45
C THR A 114 -2.03 -11.37 2.56
N ASN A 115 -1.40 -11.88 3.62
CA ASN A 115 -2.09 -12.67 4.67
C ASN A 115 -1.97 -12.05 6.08
N ARG A 116 -1.59 -10.78 6.22
CA ARG A 116 -1.40 -10.20 7.56
C ARG A 116 -2.72 -9.76 8.18
N PRO A 117 -2.98 -10.09 9.45
CA PRO A 117 -3.94 -9.32 10.22
C PRO A 117 -3.51 -7.84 10.27
N VAL A 118 -4.48 -6.96 10.48
CA VAL A 118 -4.33 -5.50 10.56
C VAL A 118 -3.16 -5.09 11.47
N MET A 119 -2.93 -5.88 12.52
CA MET A 119 -1.82 -5.72 13.45
C MET A 119 -1.33 -7.08 13.94
N ALA A 120 -0.03 -7.21 14.22
CA ALA A 120 0.49 -8.37 14.93
C ALA A 120 0.04 -8.35 16.41
N GLU A 121 -0.41 -9.48 16.94
CA GLU A 121 -0.85 -9.60 18.34
C GLU A 121 0.23 -9.20 19.34
N SER A 122 1.51 -9.44 19.01
CA SER A 122 2.67 -9.03 19.81
C SER A 122 2.78 -7.52 20.06
N ARG A 123 1.97 -6.71 19.38
CA ARG A 123 1.87 -5.26 19.61
C ARG A 123 0.91 -4.88 20.72
N ILE A 124 0.09 -5.80 21.21
CA ILE A 124 -0.74 -5.62 22.41
C ILE A 124 0.16 -5.86 23.62
N VAL A 125 0.27 -4.85 24.49
CA VAL A 125 1.09 -4.89 25.70
C VAL A 125 0.28 -5.41 26.87
N GLU A 126 -0.89 -4.80 27.10
CA GLU A 126 -1.80 -5.20 28.17
C GLU A 126 -3.25 -4.80 27.88
N TYR A 127 -4.18 -5.51 28.52
CA TYR A 127 -5.59 -5.17 28.58
C TYR A 127 -6.05 -5.18 30.03
N ASN A 128 -6.69 -4.08 30.46
CA ASN A 128 -7.28 -3.97 31.78
C ASN A 128 -8.80 -4.15 31.68
N ASP A 129 -9.30 -5.28 32.17
CA ASP A 129 -10.73 -5.62 32.11
C ASP A 129 -11.60 -4.72 33.00
N THR A 130 -11.06 -4.18 34.09
CA THR A 130 -11.79 -3.29 35.00
C THR A 130 -12.02 -1.92 34.37
N THR A 131 -10.98 -1.33 33.78
CA THR A 131 -11.06 0.02 33.19
C THR A 131 -11.48 -0.01 31.72
N LYS A 132 -11.53 -1.20 31.10
CA LYS A 132 -11.76 -1.40 29.66
C LYS A 132 -10.75 -0.63 28.80
N MET A 133 -9.51 -0.50 29.28
CA MET A 133 -8.40 0.14 28.57
C MET A 133 -7.46 -0.91 28.00
N ILE A 134 -6.95 -0.65 26.79
CA ILE A 134 -5.92 -1.44 26.14
C ILE A 134 -4.69 -0.58 25.89
N HIS A 135 -3.50 -1.16 26.12
CA HIS A 135 -2.22 -0.59 25.77
C HIS A 135 -1.60 -1.41 24.64
N TRP A 136 -1.29 -0.74 23.54
CA TRP A 136 -0.63 -1.33 22.38
C TRP A 136 0.41 -0.36 21.81
N PHE A 137 1.26 -0.82 20.89
CA PHE A 137 2.27 0.03 20.27
C PHE A 137 2.39 -0.19 18.76
N TYR A 138 2.97 0.82 18.10
CA TYR A 138 3.43 0.72 16.72
C TYR A 138 4.74 1.48 16.54
N ASN A 139 5.51 1.11 15.52
CA ASN A 139 6.71 1.85 15.15
C ASN A 139 6.31 2.90 14.12
N ARG A 140 6.59 4.18 14.35
CA ARG A 140 6.28 5.26 13.41
C ARG A 140 7.03 5.09 12.08
N HIS A 141 6.43 5.43 10.93
CA HIS A 141 7.04 5.14 9.63
C HIS A 141 8.30 5.95 9.35
N GLU A 142 8.32 7.19 9.81
CA GLU A 142 9.33 8.21 9.52
C GLU A 142 10.68 7.91 10.16
N ASP A 143 10.70 7.34 11.37
CA ASP A 143 11.91 7.15 12.18
C ASP A 143 11.96 5.82 12.93
N ASP A 144 11.00 4.93 12.67
CA ASP A 144 10.81 3.64 13.35
C ASP A 144 10.68 3.72 14.88
N LYS A 145 10.41 4.92 15.41
CA LYS A 145 10.25 5.12 16.84
C LYS A 145 9.01 4.39 17.35
N ARG A 146 9.16 3.63 18.43
CA ARG A 146 8.04 3.02 19.16
C ARG A 146 7.13 4.11 19.74
N ILE A 147 5.85 4.03 19.42
CA ILE A 147 4.77 4.86 19.95
C ILE A 147 3.81 3.95 20.70
N ASP A 148 3.63 4.24 21.98
CA ASP A 148 2.70 3.54 22.85
C ASP A 148 1.36 4.29 22.91
N VAL A 149 0.27 3.54 22.77
CA VAL A 149 -1.10 4.05 22.74
C VAL A 149 -1.89 3.35 23.82
N THR A 150 -2.51 4.13 24.71
CA THR A 150 -3.47 3.64 25.70
C THR A 150 -4.83 4.24 25.38
N GLU A 151 -5.80 3.39 25.08
CA GLU A 151 -7.14 3.83 24.71
C GLU A 151 -8.21 2.84 25.19
N ARG A 152 -9.48 3.23 25.04
CA ARG A 152 -10.61 2.34 25.30
C ARG A 152 -10.58 1.15 24.34
N VAL A 153 -10.78 -0.06 24.85
CA VAL A 153 -10.77 -1.29 24.05
C VAL A 153 -11.79 -1.26 22.92
N GLU A 154 -12.95 -0.61 23.12
CA GLU A 154 -13.97 -0.51 22.08
C GLU A 154 -13.48 0.33 20.89
N ARG A 155 -12.69 1.39 21.14
CA ARG A 155 -12.09 2.21 20.08
C ARG A 155 -11.03 1.44 19.30
N PHE A 156 -10.20 0.67 20.00
CA PHE A 156 -9.21 -0.19 19.38
C PHE A 156 -9.88 -1.23 18.46
N ILE A 157 -10.91 -1.92 18.95
CA ILE A 157 -11.67 -2.90 18.17
C ILE A 157 -12.29 -2.26 16.92
N GLN A 158 -12.88 -1.06 17.05
CA GLN A 158 -13.43 -0.32 15.90
C GLN A 158 -12.37 0.02 14.84
N LYS A 159 -11.14 0.36 15.26
CA LYS A 159 -10.02 0.58 14.34
C LYS A 159 -9.65 -0.72 13.61
N VAL A 160 -9.57 -1.83 14.33
CA VAL A 160 -9.19 -3.12 13.73
C VAL A 160 -10.26 -3.63 12.77
N ILE A 161 -11.52 -3.74 13.20
CA ILE A 161 -12.60 -4.38 12.43
C ILE A 161 -12.87 -3.66 11.11
N ARG A 162 -12.69 -2.34 11.03
CA ARG A 162 -12.84 -1.56 9.79
C ARG A 162 -11.95 -2.08 8.64
N HIS A 163 -10.87 -2.76 8.98
CA HIS A 163 -9.86 -3.23 8.04
C HIS A 163 -9.91 -4.74 7.81
N CYS A 164 -10.81 -5.45 8.49
CA CYS A 164 -11.09 -6.84 8.18
C CYS A 164 -11.84 -6.90 6.84
N PRO A 165 -11.32 -7.61 5.83
CA PRO A 165 -12.05 -7.82 4.59
C PRO A 165 -13.34 -8.61 4.86
N ASP A 166 -14.33 -8.41 4.00
CA ASP A 166 -15.53 -9.25 3.99
C ASP A 166 -15.15 -10.70 3.65
N GLU A 167 -16.01 -11.65 4.02
CA GLU A 167 -15.80 -13.05 3.65
C GLU A 167 -15.64 -13.19 2.12
N ASN A 168 -14.59 -13.90 1.70
CA ASN A 168 -14.19 -14.14 0.31
C ASN A 168 -13.52 -12.94 -0.41
N PHE A 169 -12.99 -11.98 0.33
CA PHE A 169 -12.17 -10.87 -0.19
C PHE A 169 -10.71 -10.93 0.26
#